data_AF-A0A965VFR0-F1
#
_entry.id   AF-A0A965VFR0-F1
#
_cell.length_a   1.000
_cell.length_b   1.000
_cell.length_c   1.000
_cell.angle_alpha   90.00
_cell.angle_beta   90.00
_cell.angle_gamma   90.00
#
_symmetry.space_group_name_H-M   'P 1'
#
loop_
_entity.id
_entity.type
_entity.pdbx_description
1 polymer ?
#
loop_
_entity_poly.entity_id
_entity_poly.type
_entity_poly.pdbx_seq_one_letter_code
_entity_poly.pdbx_strand_id
1 'polypeptide(L)'
;PAVFGWPAIHVRDAAKEETPSLKNIFLDLGCKSDKEVESLGVHVGCVVTYPDELMELNNRYYVGRALDNRIGGFMIAQVARLLKQERRKLPFGLYIVNAVQEEVGLNGATMIARRINPNVAIVTDVCHDTQTPMMSKISSGDIACGKGPVLSYAPAVQNNLLKVIIDTAKKQKLAFQRQASSRVTGTDTDAFAYATDGIASALISLPLRYMHTTVETVNKQDVEDVIQLIKYSLLAIKNNQDFRYIK
;
A
#
# COMPACT_ATOMS: atom_id res chain seq x y z
N PRO A 1 20.17 5.06 18.42
CA PRO A 1 20.50 4.27 17.21
C PRO A 1 21.04 2.91 17.65
N ALA A 2 20.90 1.88 16.82
CA ALA A 2 21.43 0.54 17.10
C ALA A 2 21.97 -0.07 15.81
N VAL A 3 22.81 -1.10 15.92
CA VAL A 3 23.37 -1.81 14.77
C VAL A 3 22.99 -3.28 14.79
N PHE A 4 22.73 -3.86 13.62
CA PHE A 4 22.63 -5.31 13.50
C PHE A 4 24.04 -5.90 13.62
N GLY A 5 24.26 -6.69 14.66
CA GLY A 5 25.51 -7.42 14.88
C GLY A 5 25.45 -8.82 14.27
N TRP A 6 26.57 -9.29 13.73
CA TRP A 6 26.75 -10.69 13.34
C TRP A 6 28.20 -11.13 13.59
N PRO A 7 28.46 -12.38 14.01
CA PRO A 7 29.83 -12.87 14.15
C PRO A 7 30.65 -12.72 12.86
N ALA A 8 31.91 -12.30 13.00
CA ALA A 8 32.82 -12.11 11.88
C ALA A 8 33.06 -13.43 11.11
N ILE A 9 33.23 -13.35 9.79
CA ILE A 9 33.33 -14.54 8.93
C ILE A 9 34.39 -15.55 9.37
N HIS A 10 35.51 -15.10 9.90
CA HIS A 10 36.64 -15.94 10.32
C HIS A 10 36.40 -16.75 11.60
N VAL A 11 35.35 -16.43 12.37
CA VAL A 11 34.97 -17.17 13.60
C VAL A 11 33.73 -18.03 13.39
N ARG A 12 33.18 -18.05 12.18
CA ARG A 12 32.01 -18.86 11.84
C ARG A 12 32.44 -20.24 11.34
N ASP A 13 31.74 -21.27 11.78
CA ASP A 13 31.82 -22.61 11.22
C ASP A 13 30.83 -22.71 10.05
N ALA A 14 31.34 -22.73 8.81
CA ALA A 14 30.51 -22.79 7.61
C ALA A 14 29.60 -24.04 7.56
N ALA A 15 29.99 -25.14 8.22
CA ALA A 15 29.18 -26.35 8.28
C ALA A 15 28.00 -26.25 9.26
N LYS A 16 28.02 -25.26 10.16
CA LYS A 16 26.99 -25.03 11.20
C LYS A 16 26.44 -23.61 11.18
N GLU A 17 26.67 -22.87 10.10
CA GLU A 17 26.25 -21.48 10.04
C GLU A 17 24.73 -21.39 10.01
N GLU A 18 24.16 -20.84 11.09
CA GLU A 18 22.74 -20.52 11.12
C GLU A 18 22.48 -19.27 10.28
N THR A 19 21.44 -19.32 9.45
CA THR A 19 21.01 -18.12 8.72
C THR A 19 20.41 -17.10 9.70
N PRO A 20 20.66 -15.79 9.50
CA PRO A 20 19.96 -14.74 10.25
C PRO A 20 18.44 -14.91 10.18
N SER A 21 17.80 -14.90 11.34
CA SER A 21 16.35 -15.02 11.52
C SER A 21 15.92 -14.29 12.79
N LEU A 22 14.62 -14.09 12.97
CA LEU A 22 14.07 -13.48 14.20
C LEU A 22 14.51 -14.19 15.50
N LYS A 23 15.01 -15.44 15.42
CA LYS A 23 15.46 -16.21 16.58
C LYS A 23 16.87 -15.86 17.04
N ASN A 24 17.72 -15.32 16.16
CA ASN A 24 19.15 -15.16 16.41
C ASN A 24 19.71 -13.79 16.01
N ILE A 25 18.91 -12.91 15.37
CA ILE A 25 19.31 -11.52 15.18
C ILE A 25 19.13 -10.72 16.48
N PHE A 26 20.00 -9.74 16.68
CA PHE A 26 19.92 -8.78 17.77
C PHE A 26 20.38 -7.41 17.30
N LEU A 27 20.03 -6.39 18.09
CA LEU A 27 20.46 -5.02 17.90
C LEU A 27 21.39 -4.63 19.04
N ASP A 28 22.59 -4.19 18.70
CA ASP A 28 23.55 -3.67 19.66
C ASP A 28 23.38 -2.16 19.79
N LEU A 29 23.10 -1.71 21.03
CA LEU A 29 22.94 -0.30 21.40
C LEU A 29 24.22 0.28 22.06
N GLY A 30 25.28 -0.52 22.21
CA GLY A 30 26.50 -0.15 22.94
C GLY A 30 26.31 -0.08 24.45
N CYS A 31 25.22 -0.64 24.99
CA CYS A 31 24.87 -0.62 26.40
C CYS A 31 25.52 -1.78 27.16
N LYS A 32 25.86 -1.57 28.43
CA LYS A 32 26.48 -2.58 29.31
C LYS A 32 25.50 -3.26 30.27
N SER A 33 24.28 -2.75 30.38
CA SER A 33 23.24 -3.30 31.24
C SER A 33 21.84 -3.01 30.69
N ASP A 34 20.86 -3.79 31.15
CA ASP A 34 19.43 -3.54 30.97
C ASP A 34 19.02 -2.13 31.40
N LYS A 35 19.55 -1.63 32.53
CA LYS A 35 19.30 -0.27 33.02
C LYS A 35 19.75 0.82 32.04
N GLU A 36 20.88 0.62 31.37
CA GLU A 36 21.33 1.56 30.34
C GLU A 36 20.40 1.55 29.13
N VAL A 37 19.93 0.38 28.70
CA VAL A 37 18.94 0.24 27.61
C VAL A 37 17.63 0.95 27.98
N GLU A 38 17.11 0.72 29.19
CA GLU A 38 15.91 1.39 29.69
C GLU A 38 16.09 2.91 29.80
N SER A 39 17.28 3.39 30.20
CA SER A 39 17.60 4.81 30.28
C SER A 39 17.58 5.52 28.92
N LEU A 40 17.79 4.78 27.82
CA LEU A 40 17.63 5.26 26.45
C LEU A 40 16.15 5.30 26.00
N GLY A 41 15.22 4.89 26.86
CA GLY A 41 13.80 4.79 26.56
C GLY A 41 13.41 3.54 25.77
N VAL A 42 14.30 2.54 25.71
CA VAL A 42 14.04 1.28 25.01
C VAL A 42 13.46 0.27 26.01
N HIS A 43 12.29 -0.26 25.68
CA HIS A 43 11.56 -1.22 26.49
C HIS A 43 10.89 -2.29 25.62
N VAL A 44 10.38 -3.37 26.23
CA VAL A 44 9.60 -4.38 25.53
C VAL A 44 8.40 -3.72 24.85
N GLY A 45 8.23 -3.99 23.55
CA GLY A 45 7.21 -3.35 22.70
C GLY A 45 7.70 -2.13 21.91
N CYS A 46 8.93 -1.64 22.13
CA CYS A 46 9.53 -0.65 21.24
C CYS A 46 9.67 -1.21 19.82
N VAL A 47 9.28 -0.40 18.84
CA VAL A 47 9.43 -0.72 17.42
C VAL A 47 10.74 -0.14 16.92
N VAL A 48 11.49 -0.93 16.16
CA VAL A 48 12.74 -0.48 15.53
C VAL A 48 12.52 -0.27 14.03
N THR A 49 13.23 0.70 13.48
CA THR A 49 13.24 0.99 12.05
C THR A 49 14.65 1.35 11.59
N TYR A 50 14.94 1.14 10.32
CA TYR A 50 16.14 1.66 9.69
C TYR A 50 16.09 3.21 9.61
N PRO A 51 17.21 3.90 9.87
CA PRO A 51 17.34 5.31 9.55
C PRO A 51 17.43 5.43 8.02
N ASP A 52 16.40 5.98 7.40
CA ASP A 52 16.36 6.16 5.95
C ASP A 52 15.57 7.42 5.61
N GLU A 53 15.95 8.06 4.52
CA GLU A 53 15.34 9.29 4.02
C GLU A 53 14.69 9.04 2.65
N LEU A 54 13.82 9.95 2.23
CA LEU A 54 13.31 9.93 0.87
C LEU A 54 14.38 10.49 -0.06
N MET A 55 14.71 9.75 -1.11
CA MET A 55 15.56 10.24 -2.20
C MET A 55 14.88 10.14 -3.55
N GLU A 56 15.30 10.99 -4.49
CA GLU A 56 14.90 10.90 -5.88
C GLU A 56 15.95 10.16 -6.70
N LEU A 57 15.55 9.05 -7.30
CA LEU A 57 16.43 8.27 -8.17
C LEU A 57 16.19 8.65 -9.63
N ASN A 58 17.22 9.23 -10.25
CA ASN A 58 17.25 9.61 -11.66
C ASN A 58 16.06 10.49 -12.07
N ASN A 59 15.66 11.42 -11.19
CA ASN A 59 14.54 12.35 -11.34
C ASN A 59 13.19 11.71 -11.74
N ARG A 60 13.05 10.39 -11.57
CA ARG A 60 11.91 9.61 -12.07
C ARG A 60 11.25 8.77 -11.00
N TYR A 61 12.00 8.39 -9.98
CA TYR A 61 11.51 7.51 -8.93
C TYR A 61 11.66 8.16 -7.56
N TYR A 62 10.66 7.96 -6.72
CA TYR A 62 10.82 8.11 -5.28
C TYR A 62 11.37 6.79 -4.73
N VAL A 63 12.40 6.91 -3.90
CA VAL A 63 13.01 5.78 -3.21
C VAL A 63 13.02 6.09 -1.73
N GLY A 64 12.62 5.13 -0.92
CA GLY A 64 12.65 5.26 0.52
C GLY A 64 11.99 4.07 1.20
N ARG A 65 12.04 4.07 2.52
CA ARG A 65 11.47 3.01 3.36
C ARG A 65 9.96 3.14 3.56
N ALA A 66 9.28 1.99 3.57
CA ALA A 66 7.86 1.87 3.89
C ALA A 66 6.99 2.78 3.01
N LEU A 67 7.32 2.86 1.73
CA LEU A 67 6.42 3.41 0.72
C LEU A 67 5.14 2.58 0.71
N ASP A 68 5.25 1.26 0.86
CA ASP A 68 4.15 0.38 1.27
C ASP A 68 3.77 0.63 2.75
N ASN A 69 2.59 1.16 3.08
CA ASN A 69 1.65 1.90 2.22
C ASN A 69 1.58 3.39 2.62
N ARG A 70 2.68 3.97 3.14
CA ARG A 70 2.74 5.42 3.46
C ARG A 70 2.49 6.28 2.22
N ILE A 71 2.90 5.81 1.03
CA ILE A 71 2.63 6.52 -0.22
C ILE A 71 1.13 6.54 -0.53
N GLY A 72 0.38 5.48 -0.23
CA GLY A 72 -1.08 5.47 -0.28
C GLY A 72 -1.71 6.54 0.61
N GLY A 73 -1.24 6.63 1.86
CA GLY A 73 -1.63 7.68 2.80
C GLY A 73 -1.36 9.10 2.27
N PHE A 74 -0.22 9.30 1.62
CA PHE A 74 0.08 10.55 0.92
C PHE A 74 -0.89 10.81 -0.24
N MET A 75 -1.13 9.82 -1.10
CA MET A 75 -1.99 9.95 -2.28
C MET A 75 -3.43 10.34 -1.90
N ILE A 76 -4.04 9.68 -0.91
CA ILE A 76 -5.40 10.04 -0.47
C ILE A 76 -5.47 11.43 0.17
N ALA A 77 -4.41 11.87 0.86
CA ALA A 77 -4.31 13.23 1.38
C ALA A 77 -4.20 14.27 0.24
N GLN A 78 -3.47 13.95 -0.83
CA GLN A 78 -3.40 14.79 -2.03
C GLN A 78 -4.75 14.89 -2.73
N VAL A 79 -5.52 13.80 -2.83
CA VAL A 79 -6.90 13.82 -3.34
C VAL A 79 -7.75 14.82 -2.54
N ALA A 80 -7.70 14.75 -1.20
CA ALA A 80 -8.41 15.68 -0.32
C ALA A 80 -8.03 17.14 -0.60
N ARG A 81 -6.71 17.40 -0.69
CA ARG A 81 -6.16 18.73 -0.99
C ARG A 81 -6.67 19.25 -2.33
N LEU A 82 -6.60 18.44 -3.39
CA LEU A 82 -7.03 18.84 -4.74
C LEU A 82 -8.53 19.11 -4.81
N LEU A 83 -9.37 18.24 -4.22
CA LEU A 83 -10.82 18.47 -4.14
C LEU A 83 -11.14 19.82 -3.46
N LYS A 84 -10.43 20.15 -2.38
CA LYS A 84 -10.59 21.42 -1.66
C LYS A 84 -10.12 22.62 -2.49
N GLN A 85 -8.93 22.55 -3.07
CA GLN A 85 -8.34 23.64 -3.86
C GLN A 85 -9.16 23.95 -5.12
N GLU A 86 -9.62 22.91 -5.81
CA GLU A 86 -10.49 23.02 -6.98
C GLU A 86 -11.96 23.34 -6.62
N ARG A 87 -12.28 23.48 -5.32
CA ARG A 87 -13.63 23.75 -4.80
C ARG A 87 -14.69 22.75 -5.32
N ARG A 88 -14.29 21.48 -5.49
CA ARG A 88 -15.20 20.41 -5.92
C ARG A 88 -16.16 20.06 -4.79
N LYS A 89 -17.45 19.94 -5.13
CA LYS A 89 -18.47 19.41 -4.22
C LYS A 89 -18.81 17.99 -4.64
N LEU A 90 -18.84 17.08 -3.66
CA LEU A 90 -19.30 15.72 -3.85
C LEU A 90 -20.76 15.62 -3.39
N PRO A 91 -21.61 14.87 -4.09
CA PRO A 91 -23.01 14.74 -3.73
C PRO A 91 -23.25 13.68 -2.64
N PHE A 92 -22.19 13.29 -1.91
CA PHE A 92 -22.17 12.28 -0.85
C PHE A 92 -21.10 12.65 0.19
N GLY A 93 -21.18 12.02 1.37
CA GLY A 93 -20.14 12.15 2.39
C GLY A 93 -18.86 11.41 1.99
N LEU A 94 -17.71 12.08 2.07
CA LEU A 94 -16.40 11.48 1.81
C LEU A 94 -15.66 11.26 3.14
N TYR A 95 -15.29 10.02 3.40
CA TYR A 95 -14.39 9.65 4.49
C TYR A 95 -13.03 9.30 3.89
N ILE A 96 -11.97 9.88 4.43
CA ILE A 96 -10.60 9.61 4.01
C ILE A 96 -9.92 8.91 5.18
N VAL A 97 -9.49 7.67 4.95
CA VAL A 97 -9.03 6.77 6.00
C VAL A 97 -7.61 6.35 5.70
N ASN A 98 -6.71 6.61 6.64
CA ASN A 98 -5.40 5.98 6.68
C ASN A 98 -5.46 4.91 7.77
N ALA A 99 -5.64 3.64 7.37
CA ALA A 99 -5.77 2.53 8.30
C ALA A 99 -4.42 2.10 8.85
N VAL A 100 -4.43 1.45 10.01
CA VAL A 100 -3.24 0.87 10.64
C VAL A 100 -3.36 -0.65 10.68
N GLN A 101 -2.24 -1.35 10.88
CA GLN A 101 -2.25 -2.81 11.08
C GLN A 101 -2.78 -3.62 9.89
N GLU A 102 -2.57 -3.13 8.67
CA GLU A 102 -2.78 -3.89 7.42
C GLU A 102 -1.87 -5.13 7.44
N GLU A 103 -0.56 -4.89 7.58
CA GLU A 103 0.53 -5.88 7.53
C GLU A 103 0.47 -7.02 8.57
N VAL A 104 -0.43 -6.90 9.55
CA VAL A 104 -0.63 -7.88 10.62
C VAL A 104 -2.06 -8.44 10.64
N GLY A 105 -2.83 -8.23 9.58
CA GLY A 105 -4.14 -8.85 9.37
C GLY A 105 -5.30 -7.90 9.12
N LEU A 106 -5.07 -6.74 8.50
CA LEU A 106 -6.14 -5.81 8.08
C LEU A 106 -7.00 -5.26 9.24
N ASN A 107 -6.44 -5.21 10.45
CA ASN A 107 -7.22 -4.99 11.67
C ASN A 107 -7.82 -3.57 11.70
N GLY A 108 -7.05 -2.55 11.32
CA GLY A 108 -7.53 -1.17 11.25
C GLY A 108 -8.64 -0.99 10.23
N ALA A 109 -8.48 -1.56 9.04
CA ALA A 109 -9.50 -1.52 7.99
C ALA A 109 -10.77 -2.27 8.40
N THR A 110 -10.64 -3.42 9.05
CA THR A 110 -11.79 -4.19 9.56
C THR A 110 -12.61 -3.37 10.56
N MET A 111 -11.94 -2.70 11.51
CA MET A 111 -12.61 -1.85 12.50
C MET A 111 -13.31 -0.65 11.84
N ILE A 112 -12.62 0.06 10.94
CA ILE A 112 -13.13 1.30 10.37
C ILE A 112 -14.23 1.04 9.33
N ALA A 113 -14.15 -0.05 8.56
CA ALA A 113 -15.20 -0.46 7.63
C ALA A 113 -16.52 -0.68 8.38
N ARG A 114 -16.49 -1.36 9.53
CA ARG A 114 -17.67 -1.58 10.38
C ARG A 114 -18.18 -0.31 11.05
N ARG A 115 -17.27 0.58 11.47
CA ARG A 115 -17.62 1.83 12.17
C ARG A 115 -18.25 2.86 11.23
N ILE A 116 -17.66 3.05 10.04
CA ILE A 116 -18.15 4.01 9.05
C ILE A 116 -19.35 3.42 8.30
N ASN A 117 -19.34 2.10 8.05
CA ASN A 117 -20.32 1.39 7.24
C ASN A 117 -20.62 2.11 5.89
N PRO A 118 -19.59 2.38 5.06
CA PRO A 118 -19.78 3.14 3.83
C PRO A 118 -20.50 2.33 2.74
N ASN A 119 -21.15 3.03 1.80
CA ASN A 119 -21.77 2.37 0.65
C ASN A 119 -20.76 1.93 -0.41
N VAL A 120 -19.63 2.63 -0.50
CA VAL A 120 -18.59 2.45 -1.51
C VAL A 120 -17.22 2.65 -0.87
N ALA A 121 -16.25 1.81 -1.23
CA ALA A 121 -14.85 1.98 -0.85
C ALA A 121 -13.95 1.94 -2.09
N ILE A 122 -13.22 3.04 -2.34
CA ILE A 122 -12.08 3.03 -3.25
C ILE A 122 -10.84 2.90 -2.38
N VAL A 123 -10.20 1.75 -2.44
CA VAL A 123 -9.00 1.42 -1.68
C VAL A 123 -7.79 1.64 -2.58
N THR A 124 -6.71 2.17 -2.00
CA THR A 124 -5.42 2.29 -2.68
C THR A 124 -4.36 1.59 -1.87
N ASP A 125 -3.57 0.79 -2.58
CA ASP A 125 -2.45 0.06 -2.02
C ASP A 125 -1.35 -0.06 -3.07
N VAL A 126 -0.23 -0.67 -2.74
CA VAL A 126 0.81 -0.95 -3.73
C VAL A 126 0.58 -2.32 -4.39
N CYS A 127 1.27 -2.57 -5.50
CA CYS A 127 1.36 -3.89 -6.11
C CYS A 127 2.76 -4.07 -6.71
N HIS A 128 3.13 -5.30 -7.04
CA HIS A 128 4.49 -5.57 -7.50
C HIS A 128 4.76 -5.08 -8.93
N ASP A 129 5.86 -4.34 -9.13
CA ASP A 129 6.51 -4.18 -10.43
C ASP A 129 7.26 -5.47 -10.79
N THR A 130 6.72 -6.21 -11.76
CA THR A 130 7.22 -7.51 -12.20
C THR A 130 8.33 -7.41 -13.25
N GLN A 131 8.86 -6.20 -13.53
CA GLN A 131 10.10 -6.00 -14.28
C GLN A 131 11.33 -6.14 -13.39
N THR A 132 11.13 -6.20 -12.06
CA THR A 132 12.20 -6.46 -11.10
C THR A 132 12.85 -7.82 -11.39
N PRO A 133 14.20 -7.92 -11.40
CA PRO A 133 14.88 -9.20 -11.57
C PRO A 133 14.36 -10.28 -10.62
N MET A 134 14.32 -11.52 -11.08
CA MET A 134 13.82 -12.70 -10.35
C MET A 134 12.30 -12.74 -10.11
N MET A 135 11.52 -11.80 -10.65
CA MET A 135 10.05 -11.91 -10.67
C MET A 135 9.55 -12.65 -11.91
N SER A 136 8.51 -13.48 -11.74
CA SER A 136 7.85 -14.19 -12.84
C SER A 136 6.59 -13.45 -13.28
N LYS A 137 6.59 -13.00 -14.53
CA LYS A 137 5.42 -12.37 -15.16
C LYS A 137 4.26 -13.34 -15.39
N ILE A 138 4.57 -14.64 -15.52
CA ILE A 138 3.56 -15.69 -15.72
C ILE A 138 2.71 -15.83 -14.46
N SER A 139 3.34 -15.84 -13.29
CA SER A 139 2.62 -16.01 -12.03
C SER A 139 2.08 -14.70 -11.45
N SER A 140 2.72 -13.57 -11.75
CA SER A 140 2.47 -12.29 -11.07
C SER A 140 1.87 -11.21 -11.97
N GLY A 141 1.65 -11.51 -13.26
CA GLY A 141 1.22 -10.54 -14.27
C GLY A 141 2.40 -9.75 -14.88
N ASP A 142 2.12 -8.94 -15.91
CA ASP A 142 3.12 -8.04 -16.52
C ASP A 142 2.81 -6.60 -16.13
N ILE A 143 3.33 -6.19 -14.98
CA ILE A 143 3.15 -4.88 -14.37
C ILE A 143 4.49 -4.17 -14.34
N ALA A 144 4.50 -2.86 -14.60
CA ALA A 144 5.70 -2.05 -14.54
C ALA A 144 5.42 -0.67 -13.92
N CYS A 145 6.38 -0.18 -13.13
CA CYS A 145 6.46 1.24 -12.80
C CYS A 145 6.65 2.08 -14.07
N GLY A 146 6.01 3.25 -14.13
CA GLY A 146 5.98 4.18 -15.25
C GLY A 146 4.91 3.86 -16.30
N LYS A 147 4.01 2.91 -16.04
CA LYS A 147 2.88 2.56 -16.93
C LYS A 147 1.51 2.90 -16.33
N GLY A 148 1.48 3.67 -15.24
CA GLY A 148 0.28 4.14 -14.59
C GLY A 148 -0.32 3.15 -13.56
N PRO A 149 -1.44 3.54 -12.93
CA PRO A 149 -2.13 2.77 -11.89
C PRO A 149 -2.51 1.37 -12.34
N VAL A 150 -2.59 0.44 -11.40
CA VAL A 150 -2.98 -0.95 -11.66
C VAL A 150 -4.38 -1.19 -11.09
N LEU A 151 -5.30 -1.62 -11.95
CA LEU A 151 -6.69 -1.89 -11.58
C LEU A 151 -6.91 -3.40 -11.42
N SER A 152 -7.39 -3.81 -10.26
CA SER A 152 -7.49 -5.22 -9.88
C SER A 152 -8.83 -5.84 -10.25
N TYR A 153 -8.80 -7.04 -10.81
CA TYR A 153 -9.95 -7.95 -10.85
C TYR A 153 -9.75 -9.02 -9.78
N ALA A 154 -10.62 -9.06 -8.77
CA ALA A 154 -10.52 -10.00 -7.66
C ALA A 154 -11.90 -10.26 -7.04
N PRO A 155 -12.08 -11.33 -6.25
CA PRO A 155 -13.34 -11.60 -5.54
C PRO A 155 -13.83 -10.44 -4.65
N ALA A 156 -12.91 -9.68 -4.05
CA ALA A 156 -13.22 -8.51 -3.23
C ALA A 156 -13.52 -7.23 -4.05
N VAL A 157 -13.33 -7.27 -5.38
CA VAL A 157 -13.54 -6.11 -6.24
C VAL A 157 -14.91 -6.16 -6.92
N GLN A 158 -15.68 -5.09 -6.74
CA GLN A 158 -17.00 -4.92 -7.32
C GLN A 158 -16.87 -4.38 -8.76
N ASN A 159 -17.31 -5.17 -9.75
CA ASN A 159 -17.07 -4.90 -11.17
C ASN A 159 -17.82 -3.67 -11.71
N ASN A 160 -18.97 -3.29 -11.15
CA ASN A 160 -19.67 -2.08 -11.58
C ASN A 160 -18.93 -0.80 -11.13
N LEU A 161 -18.34 -0.81 -9.93
CA LEU A 161 -17.49 0.25 -9.42
C LEU A 161 -16.16 0.30 -10.19
N LEU A 162 -15.54 -0.86 -10.40
CA LEU A 162 -14.35 -0.98 -11.23
C LEU A 162 -14.60 -0.45 -12.65
N LYS A 163 -15.77 -0.72 -13.23
CA LYS A 163 -16.17 -0.17 -14.53
C LYS A 163 -16.21 1.36 -14.50
N VAL A 164 -16.77 1.98 -13.45
CA VAL A 164 -16.77 3.45 -13.29
C VAL A 164 -15.34 3.98 -13.27
N ILE A 165 -14.43 3.33 -12.54
CA ILE A 165 -13.02 3.72 -12.46
C ILE A 165 -12.33 3.58 -13.83
N ILE A 166 -12.53 2.46 -14.52
CA ILE A 166 -11.96 2.21 -15.87
C ILE A 166 -12.49 3.24 -16.89
N ASP A 167 -13.79 3.47 -16.90
CA ASP A 167 -14.42 4.41 -17.83
C ASP A 167 -13.96 5.85 -17.53
N THR A 168 -13.72 6.17 -16.27
CA THR A 168 -13.10 7.42 -15.84
C THR A 168 -11.67 7.55 -16.36
N ALA A 169 -10.82 6.53 -16.17
CA ALA A 169 -9.45 6.52 -16.68
C ALA A 169 -9.43 6.76 -18.19
N LYS A 170 -10.27 6.04 -18.95
CA LYS A 170 -10.41 6.20 -20.40
C LYS A 170 -10.86 7.61 -20.79
N LYS A 171 -11.89 8.15 -20.11
CA LYS A 171 -12.41 9.50 -20.39
C LYS A 171 -11.37 10.58 -20.15
N GLN A 172 -10.57 10.43 -19.10
CA GLN A 172 -9.50 11.37 -18.74
C GLN A 172 -8.18 11.08 -19.46
N LYS A 173 -8.13 10.05 -20.31
CA LYS A 173 -6.93 9.59 -21.02
C LYS A 173 -5.76 9.25 -20.07
N LEU A 174 -6.07 8.75 -18.88
CA LEU A 174 -5.08 8.23 -17.94
C LEU A 174 -4.73 6.79 -18.36
N ALA A 175 -3.43 6.53 -18.53
CA ALA A 175 -2.93 5.18 -18.74
C ALA A 175 -3.18 4.34 -17.48
N PHE A 176 -3.46 3.06 -17.64
CA PHE A 176 -3.59 2.13 -16.52
C PHE A 176 -3.28 0.71 -16.98
N GLN A 177 -2.91 -0.11 -16.01
CA GLN A 177 -2.61 -1.53 -16.14
C GLN A 177 -3.71 -2.34 -15.45
N ARG A 178 -3.72 -3.65 -15.66
CA ARG A 178 -4.67 -4.56 -15.03
C ARG A 178 -3.93 -5.70 -14.36
N GLN A 179 -4.43 -6.11 -13.21
CA GLN A 179 -4.01 -7.34 -12.55
C GLN A 179 -5.22 -8.18 -12.16
N ALA A 180 -4.97 -9.46 -11.92
CA ALA A 180 -5.97 -10.39 -11.43
C ALA A 180 -5.46 -11.05 -10.14
N SER A 181 -6.29 -11.09 -9.11
CA SER A 181 -6.02 -11.81 -7.87
C SER A 181 -7.11 -12.85 -7.66
N SER A 182 -6.73 -14.13 -7.66
CA SER A 182 -7.69 -15.23 -7.78
C SER A 182 -8.50 -15.50 -6.51
N ARG A 183 -7.92 -15.26 -5.32
CA ARG A 183 -8.53 -15.61 -4.04
C ARG A 183 -8.82 -14.41 -3.14
N VAL A 184 -7.79 -13.60 -2.90
CA VAL A 184 -7.82 -12.40 -2.06
C VAL A 184 -6.98 -11.34 -2.72
N THR A 185 -7.26 -10.07 -2.45
CA THR A 185 -6.32 -9.00 -2.84
C THR A 185 -5.09 -8.95 -1.93
N GLY A 186 -5.25 -9.40 -0.69
CA GLY A 186 -4.23 -9.27 0.36
C GLY A 186 -4.11 -7.85 0.88
N THR A 187 -5.13 -7.01 0.68
CA THR A 187 -5.12 -5.59 1.07
C THR A 187 -6.37 -5.24 1.86
N ASP A 188 -6.43 -4.00 2.35
CA ASP A 188 -7.62 -3.43 3.00
C ASP A 188 -8.91 -3.59 2.17
N THR A 189 -8.82 -3.78 0.85
CA THR A 189 -9.98 -4.06 -0.02
C THR A 189 -10.76 -5.28 0.45
N ASP A 190 -10.08 -6.34 0.89
CA ASP A 190 -10.75 -7.54 1.40
C ASP A 190 -11.53 -7.22 2.69
N ALA A 191 -10.96 -6.41 3.59
CA ALA A 191 -11.63 -6.01 4.83
C ALA A 191 -12.89 -5.16 4.58
N PHE A 192 -12.85 -4.24 3.61
CA PHE A 192 -14.02 -3.45 3.23
C PHE A 192 -15.05 -4.29 2.49
N ALA A 193 -14.66 -5.05 1.47
CA ALA A 193 -15.57 -5.79 0.61
C ALA A 193 -16.46 -6.77 1.40
N TYR A 194 -15.88 -7.46 2.38
CA TYR A 194 -16.55 -8.45 3.19
C TYR A 194 -17.07 -7.92 4.54
N ALA A 195 -16.98 -6.62 4.79
CA ALA A 195 -17.59 -6.02 5.97
C ALA A 195 -19.11 -5.89 5.84
N THR A 196 -19.80 -5.97 6.98
CA THR A 196 -21.24 -5.67 7.10
C THR A 196 -22.08 -6.50 6.12
N ASP A 197 -22.92 -5.85 5.31
CA ASP A 197 -23.78 -6.49 4.31
C ASP A 197 -23.10 -6.59 2.92
N GLY A 198 -21.78 -6.35 2.86
CA GLY A 198 -21.00 -6.28 1.64
C GLY A 198 -20.90 -4.86 1.10
N ILE A 199 -19.68 -4.31 1.05
CA ILE A 199 -19.42 -2.95 0.59
C ILE A 199 -18.90 -3.00 -0.84
N ALA A 200 -19.49 -2.20 -1.74
CA ALA A 200 -18.98 -2.06 -3.11
C ALA A 200 -17.56 -1.48 -3.07
N SER A 201 -16.56 -2.35 -3.24
CA SER A 201 -15.15 -2.01 -3.04
C SER A 201 -14.35 -2.19 -4.32
N ALA A 202 -13.34 -1.35 -4.54
CA ALA A 202 -12.44 -1.50 -5.68
C ALA A 202 -11.02 -1.06 -5.28
N LEU A 203 -10.02 -1.72 -5.88
CA LEU A 203 -8.61 -1.51 -5.59
C LEU A 203 -7.92 -0.80 -6.77
N ILE A 204 -7.33 0.37 -6.48
CA ILE A 204 -6.45 1.12 -7.36
C ILE A 204 -5.04 1.04 -6.79
N SER A 205 -4.20 0.21 -7.41
CA SER A 205 -2.84 -0.04 -6.91
C SER A 205 -1.79 0.85 -7.57
N LEU A 206 -0.74 1.17 -6.82
CA LEU A 206 0.49 1.79 -7.30
C LEU A 206 1.57 0.71 -7.52
N PRO A 207 2.13 0.54 -8.73
CA PRO A 207 3.25 -0.39 -8.93
C PRO A 207 4.47 0.08 -8.13
N LEU A 208 5.08 -0.85 -7.40
CA LEU A 208 6.19 -0.63 -6.49
C LEU A 208 7.24 -1.74 -6.66
N ARG A 209 8.51 -1.36 -6.58
CA ARG A 209 9.65 -2.28 -6.56
C ARG A 209 10.14 -2.48 -5.13
N TYR A 210 10.64 -3.69 -4.90
CA TYR A 210 11.32 -4.09 -3.65
C TYR A 210 10.41 -4.02 -2.42
N MET A 211 9.12 -4.32 -2.61
CA MET A 211 8.11 -4.39 -1.55
C MET A 211 8.63 -5.19 -0.35
N HIS A 212 8.42 -4.66 0.85
CA HIS A 212 8.82 -5.26 2.14
C HIS A 212 10.33 -5.48 2.30
N THR A 213 11.15 -4.84 1.47
CA THR A 213 12.60 -4.73 1.74
C THR A 213 12.91 -3.44 2.50
N THR A 214 14.17 -3.23 2.86
CA THR A 214 14.59 -2.03 3.61
C THR A 214 14.39 -0.74 2.82
N VAL A 215 14.32 -0.82 1.49
CA VAL A 215 14.17 0.33 0.60
C VAL A 215 13.24 -0.03 -0.55
N GLU A 216 12.24 0.80 -0.78
CA GLU A 216 11.22 0.59 -1.81
C GLU A 216 11.31 1.66 -2.88
N THR A 217 10.74 1.41 -4.06
CA THR A 217 10.85 2.37 -5.18
C THR A 217 9.56 2.44 -5.99
N VAL A 218 9.06 3.66 -6.19
CA VAL A 218 7.85 3.94 -7.00
C VAL A 218 8.13 5.01 -8.05
N ASN A 219 7.44 4.98 -9.18
CA ASN A 219 7.55 6.03 -10.19
C ASN A 219 6.79 7.29 -9.77
N LYS A 220 7.41 8.47 -9.92
CA LYS A 220 6.81 9.76 -9.52
C LYS A 220 5.52 10.07 -10.29
N GLN A 221 5.46 9.72 -11.58
CA GLN A 221 4.30 9.97 -12.43
C GLN A 221 3.15 9.03 -12.07
N ASP A 222 3.43 7.76 -11.79
CA ASP A 222 2.39 6.81 -11.39
C ASP A 222 1.69 7.27 -10.09
N VAL A 223 2.44 7.84 -9.13
CA VAL A 223 1.86 8.44 -7.91
C VAL A 223 0.84 9.53 -8.25
N GLU A 224 1.20 10.45 -9.15
CA GLU A 224 0.28 11.51 -9.60
C GLU A 224 -0.92 10.93 -10.35
N ASP A 225 -0.69 9.94 -11.21
CA ASP A 225 -1.77 9.31 -11.99
C ASP A 225 -2.77 8.57 -11.09
N VAL A 226 -2.32 7.92 -10.00
CA VAL A 226 -3.21 7.31 -8.99
C VAL A 226 -4.04 8.39 -8.30
N ILE A 227 -3.42 9.49 -7.87
CA ILE A 227 -4.12 10.63 -7.24
C ILE A 227 -5.21 11.17 -8.16
N GLN A 228 -4.87 11.42 -9.44
CA GLN A 228 -5.82 11.92 -10.42
C GLN A 228 -6.94 10.91 -10.68
N LEU A 229 -6.62 9.63 -10.81
CA LEU A 229 -7.61 8.59 -11.06
C LEU A 229 -8.61 8.46 -9.90
N ILE A 230 -8.15 8.47 -8.65
CA ILE A 230 -9.03 8.47 -7.47
C ILE A 230 -9.91 9.72 -7.48
N LYS A 231 -9.32 10.92 -7.66
CA LYS A 231 -10.06 12.20 -7.70
C LYS A 231 -11.16 12.17 -8.74
N TYR A 232 -10.84 11.81 -9.99
CA TYR A 232 -11.83 11.77 -11.07
C TYR A 232 -12.88 10.68 -10.86
N SER A 233 -12.52 9.54 -10.26
CA SER A 233 -13.47 8.46 -9.98
C SER A 233 -14.50 8.91 -8.92
N LEU A 234 -14.06 9.63 -7.88
CA LEU A 234 -14.96 10.24 -6.91
C LEU A 234 -15.94 11.23 -7.57
N LEU A 235 -15.46 12.05 -8.50
CA LEU A 235 -16.29 13.01 -9.24
C LEU A 235 -17.26 12.34 -10.23
N ALA A 236 -16.99 11.11 -10.64
CA ALA A 236 -17.84 10.35 -11.55
C ALA A 236 -18.98 9.61 -10.84
N ILE A 237 -18.84 9.32 -9.54
CA ILE A 237 -19.87 8.65 -8.74
C ILE A 237 -21.04 9.58 -8.47
N LYS A 238 -22.27 9.06 -8.62
CA LYS A 238 -23.52 9.78 -8.33
C LYS A 238 -24.02 9.45 -6.94
N ASN A 239 -24.79 10.36 -6.35
CA ASN A 239 -25.50 10.07 -5.09
C ASN A 239 -26.47 8.89 -5.28
N ASN A 240 -26.55 7.99 -4.30
CA ASN A 240 -27.36 6.77 -4.34
C ASN A 240 -27.13 5.90 -5.57
N GLN A 241 -25.93 5.92 -6.14
CA GLN A 241 -25.59 5.06 -7.26
C GLN A 241 -25.63 3.59 -6.83
N ASP A 242 -26.43 2.79 -7.55
CA ASP A 242 -26.55 1.35 -7.30
C ASP A 242 -25.43 0.59 -8.02
N PHE A 243 -24.67 -0.18 -7.26
CA PHE A 243 -23.58 -1.02 -7.76
C PHE A 243 -23.93 -2.51 -7.84
N ARG A 244 -25.14 -2.94 -7.44
CA ARG A 244 -25.54 -4.36 -7.46
C ARG A 244 -25.52 -4.94 -8.89
N TYR A 245 -25.20 -6.23 -8.99
CA TYR A 245 -25.18 -6.95 -10.26
C TYR A 245 -26.58 -7.33 -10.75
N ILE A 246 -27.46 -7.70 -9.82
CA ILE A 246 -28.83 -8.13 -10.07
C ILE A 246 -29.74 -7.05 -9.48
N LYS A 247 -30.72 -6.61 -10.28
CA LYS A 247 -31.71 -5.60 -9.90
C LYS A 247 -33.05 -6.25 -9.66
#